data_AF-A0A0C5BRC7-F1
#
_entry.id   AF-A0A0C5BRC7-F1
#
_cell.length_a   1.000
_cell.length_b   1.000
_cell.length_c   1.000
_cell.angle_alpha   90.00
_cell.angle_beta   90.00
_cell.angle_gamma   90.00
#
_symmetry.space_group_name_H-M   'P 1'
#
loop_
_entity.id
_entity.type
_entity.pdbx_description
1 polymer ?
#
loop_
_entity_poly.entity_id
_entity_poly.type
_entity_poly.pdbx_seq_one_letter_code
_entity_poly.pdbx_strand_id
1 'polypeptide(L)'
;MMADLIDETADYVLELASSQRLNILISLLNKELTPTAFAKEIDATKQEVHRNFLRLEKSGLIKKKVNGKYTLTTFGQTICTQVPSLVFLSQNRKYFEEHTLGDVPHKFQMRCGQLTNSQYVKGVSKVLEQWKQIYKNSDEYIYEILSEVPLDLIEPLVKKVKKGIKFNYVFSESAVVPKGRKALLKKLGFYELMEKGLIERKMEKNVQTVVVLNEKEACLMFPTLDGESDISEMFYSDDPMFHEWCLDYFRYSWYGSDVFRESKLKE
;
A
#
# COMPACT_ATOMS: atom_id res chain seq x y z
N MET A 1 19.34 29.90 -2.00
CA MET A 1 19.98 28.66 -2.51
C MET A 1 19.22 27.46 -1.99
N MET A 2 19.47 26.24 -2.47
CA MET A 2 18.77 25.03 -1.98
C MET A 2 18.92 24.84 -0.46
N ALA A 3 20.04 25.28 0.13
CA ALA A 3 20.26 25.27 1.58
C ALA A 3 19.21 26.09 2.35
N ASP A 4 18.95 27.34 1.95
CA ASP A 4 17.97 28.20 2.62
C ASP A 4 16.55 27.58 2.61
N LEU A 5 16.18 26.89 1.50
CA LEU A 5 14.91 26.19 1.39
C LEU A 5 14.83 24.95 2.30
N ILE A 6 15.97 24.28 2.53
CA ILE A 6 16.05 23.14 3.46
C ILE A 6 15.86 23.63 4.89
N ASP A 7 16.48 24.76 5.27
CA ASP A 7 16.33 25.34 6.60
C ASP A 7 14.87 25.78 6.86
N GLU A 8 14.23 26.46 5.90
CA GLU A 8 12.80 26.79 5.99
C GLU A 8 11.92 25.53 6.11
N THR A 9 12.26 24.45 5.38
CA THR A 9 11.54 23.18 5.47
C THR A 9 11.75 22.51 6.82
N ALA A 10 12.96 22.56 7.38
CA ALA A 10 13.27 22.02 8.69
C ALA A 10 12.42 22.70 9.78
N ASP A 11 12.23 24.02 9.70
CA ASP A 11 11.34 24.75 10.58
C ASP A 11 9.89 24.25 10.50
N TYR A 12 9.37 23.97 9.29
CA TYR A 12 8.04 23.35 9.14
C TYR A 12 7.98 21.92 9.69
N VAL A 13 9.03 21.12 9.52
CA VAL A 13 9.10 19.78 10.11
C VAL A 13 9.09 19.89 11.64
N LEU A 14 9.77 20.87 12.23
CA LEU A 14 9.67 21.16 13.66
C LEU A 14 8.27 21.59 14.07
N GLU A 15 7.45 22.17 13.18
CA GLU A 15 6.02 22.39 13.41
C GLU A 15 5.21 21.10 13.48
N LEU A 16 5.57 20.10 12.68
CA LEU A 16 4.93 18.79 12.65
C LEU A 16 5.45 17.84 13.76
N ALA A 17 6.63 18.09 14.33
CA ALA A 17 7.26 17.28 15.37
C ALA A 17 6.59 17.42 16.76
N SER A 18 5.26 17.47 16.82
CA SER A 18 4.48 17.46 18.07
C SER A 18 3.18 16.70 17.84
N SER A 19 2.94 15.67 18.64
CA SER A 19 1.71 14.88 18.61
C SER A 19 0.46 15.73 18.77
N GLN A 20 0.47 16.73 19.67
CA GLN A 20 -0.69 17.61 19.87
C GLN A 20 -0.96 18.48 18.63
N ARG A 21 0.06 19.02 17.95
CA ARG A 21 -0.11 19.78 16.71
C ARG A 21 -0.58 18.91 15.55
N LEU A 22 -0.03 17.71 15.40
CA LEU A 22 -0.54 16.74 14.41
C LEU A 22 -2.00 16.38 14.67
N ASN A 23 -2.39 16.16 15.93
CA ASN A 23 -3.79 15.90 16.28
C ASN A 23 -4.71 17.09 15.96
N ILE A 24 -4.24 18.34 16.15
CA ILE A 24 -4.98 19.54 15.74
C ILE A 24 -5.18 19.53 14.21
N LEU A 25 -4.11 19.34 13.44
CA LEU A 25 -4.16 19.33 11.99
C LEU A 25 -5.10 18.23 11.45
N ILE A 26 -4.98 17.01 11.96
CA ILE A 26 -5.82 15.87 11.58
C ILE A 26 -7.29 16.11 11.95
N SER A 27 -7.57 16.71 13.12
CA SER A 27 -8.94 17.04 13.51
C SER A 27 -9.55 18.11 12.59
N LEU A 28 -8.75 19.08 12.18
CA LEU A 28 -9.15 20.15 11.26
C LEU A 28 -9.36 19.69 9.81
N LEU A 29 -8.85 18.51 9.42
CA LEU A 29 -9.21 17.87 8.13
C LEU A 29 -10.71 17.54 8.06
N ASN A 30 -11.30 17.18 9.21
CA ASN A 30 -12.65 16.65 9.28
C ASN A 30 -13.67 17.70 9.72
N LYS A 31 -13.27 18.67 10.56
CA LYS A 31 -14.20 19.66 11.13
C LYS A 31 -13.53 20.96 11.57
N GLU A 32 -14.28 22.04 11.54
CA GLU A 32 -13.86 23.33 12.11
C GLU A 32 -14.10 23.39 13.62
N LEU A 33 -13.12 23.87 14.37
CA LEU A 33 -13.16 23.84 15.83
C LEU A 33 -12.39 25.00 16.47
N THR A 34 -12.73 25.32 17.71
CA THR A 34 -12.02 26.32 18.53
C THR A 34 -10.96 25.65 19.40
N PRO A 35 -9.92 26.37 19.87
CA PRO A 35 -8.94 25.80 20.79
C PRO A 35 -9.58 25.24 22.08
N THR A 36 -10.64 25.89 22.57
CA THR A 36 -11.36 25.43 23.77
C THR A 36 -12.13 24.14 23.52
N ALA A 37 -12.76 24.00 22.35
CA ALA A 37 -13.44 22.76 21.98
C ALA A 37 -12.43 21.60 21.84
N PHE A 38 -11.28 21.86 21.20
CA PHE A 38 -10.21 20.88 21.06
C PHE A 38 -9.63 20.44 22.42
N ALA A 39 -9.32 21.39 23.30
CA ALA A 39 -8.77 21.11 24.62
C ALA A 39 -9.68 20.18 25.44
N LYS A 40 -11.00 20.34 25.30
CA LYS A 40 -11.99 19.46 25.92
C LYS A 40 -12.01 18.07 25.27
N GLU A 41 -11.82 17.98 23.96
CA GLU A 41 -11.84 16.72 23.21
C GLU A 41 -10.64 15.81 23.53
N ILE A 42 -9.46 16.39 23.74
CA ILE A 42 -8.23 15.64 24.02
C ILE A 42 -7.79 15.64 25.49
N ASP A 43 -8.66 16.11 26.39
CA ASP A 43 -8.39 16.28 27.83
C ASP A 43 -7.04 16.97 28.13
N ALA A 44 -6.80 18.11 27.46
CA ALA A 44 -5.55 18.87 27.58
C ALA A 44 -5.78 20.26 28.16
N THR A 45 -4.70 20.90 28.65
CA THR A 45 -4.81 22.23 29.22
C THR A 45 -5.15 23.28 28.14
N LYS A 46 -6.10 24.17 28.45
CA LYS A 46 -6.53 25.23 27.51
C LYS A 46 -5.36 26.12 27.06
N GLN A 47 -4.41 26.40 27.95
CA GLN A 47 -3.26 27.26 27.69
C GLN A 47 -2.29 26.62 26.69
N GLU A 48 -1.98 25.34 26.87
CA GLU A 48 -1.10 24.59 25.97
C GLU A 48 -1.71 24.46 24.56
N VAL A 49 -2.98 24.09 24.49
CA VAL A 49 -3.69 23.98 23.21
C VAL A 49 -3.73 25.34 22.51
N HIS A 50 -4.08 26.41 23.22
CA HIS A 50 -4.10 27.74 22.61
C HIS A 50 -2.75 28.16 22.05
N ARG A 51 -1.65 27.85 22.75
CA ARG A 51 -0.28 28.08 22.26
C ARG A 51 0.00 27.31 20.97
N ASN A 52 -0.42 26.04 20.88
CA ASN A 52 -0.23 25.23 19.68
C ASN A 52 -1.06 25.73 18.47
N PHE A 53 -2.29 26.21 18.69
CA PHE A 53 -3.08 26.85 17.64
C PHE A 53 -2.40 28.13 17.12
N LEU A 54 -1.95 29.02 18.01
CA LEU A 54 -1.25 30.24 17.60
C LEU A 54 0.02 29.94 16.81
N ARG A 55 0.74 28.88 17.19
CA ARG A 55 1.96 28.46 16.49
C ARG A 55 1.68 27.94 15.09
N LEU A 56 0.68 27.07 14.94
CA LEU A 56 0.21 26.56 13.64
C LEU A 56 -0.39 27.68 12.75
N GLU A 57 -1.02 28.68 13.35
CA GLU A 57 -1.53 29.85 12.63
C GLU A 57 -0.38 30.73 12.12
N LYS A 58 0.62 30.97 12.97
CA LYS A 58 1.82 31.74 12.60
C LYS A 58 2.62 31.07 11.48
N SER A 59 2.67 29.73 11.45
CA SER A 59 3.31 28.98 10.35
C SER A 59 2.42 28.83 9.11
N GLY A 60 1.22 29.41 9.09
CA GLY A 60 0.34 29.39 7.92
C GLY A 60 -0.28 28.02 7.63
N LEU A 61 -0.19 27.06 8.55
CA LEU A 61 -0.84 25.74 8.41
C LEU A 61 -2.35 25.82 8.67
N ILE A 62 -2.76 26.71 9.58
CA ILE A 62 -4.17 26.94 9.90
C ILE A 62 -4.51 28.44 9.82
N LYS A 63 -5.80 28.75 9.74
CA LYS A 63 -6.29 30.14 9.79
C LYS A 63 -7.54 30.26 10.66
N LYS A 64 -7.65 31.37 11.38
CA LYS A 64 -8.86 31.72 12.15
C LYS A 64 -9.93 32.34 11.26
N LYS A 65 -11.17 31.89 11.41
CA LYS A 65 -12.36 32.46 10.79
C LYS A 65 -12.97 33.56 11.67
N VAL A 66 -13.84 34.38 11.07
CA VAL A 66 -14.57 35.48 11.75
C VAL A 66 -15.36 34.98 12.96
N ASN A 67 -15.90 33.76 12.90
CA ASN A 67 -16.64 33.13 14.00
C ASN A 67 -15.75 32.56 15.13
N GLY A 68 -14.43 32.78 15.08
CA GLY A 68 -13.46 32.30 16.06
C GLY A 68 -13.05 30.83 15.94
N LYS A 69 -13.63 30.07 14.99
CA LYS A 69 -13.19 28.71 14.66
C LYS A 69 -11.96 28.74 13.78
N TYR A 70 -11.21 27.65 13.78
CA TYR A 70 -10.06 27.43 12.92
C TYR A 70 -10.37 26.42 11.81
N THR A 71 -9.64 26.55 10.70
CA THR A 71 -9.65 25.64 9.56
C THR A 71 -8.22 25.53 9.00
N LEU A 72 -7.93 24.47 8.24
CA LEU A 72 -6.67 24.35 7.52
C LEU A 72 -6.56 25.42 6.42
N THR A 73 -5.34 25.87 6.14
CA THR A 73 -5.05 26.53 4.87
C THR A 73 -4.89 25.50 3.77
N THR A 74 -4.84 25.92 2.49
CA THR A 74 -4.49 25.01 1.39
C THR A 74 -3.13 24.36 1.62
N PHE A 75 -2.15 25.14 2.11
CA PHE A 75 -0.84 24.63 2.46
C PHE A 75 -0.92 23.57 3.58
N GLY A 76 -1.62 23.87 4.68
CA GLY A 76 -1.80 22.91 5.77
C GLY A 76 -2.51 21.64 5.35
N GLN A 77 -3.54 21.75 4.51
CA GLN A 77 -4.24 20.61 3.92
C GLN A 77 -3.29 19.72 3.12
N THR A 78 -2.48 20.31 2.24
CA THR A 78 -1.51 19.56 1.41
C THR A 78 -0.40 18.94 2.25
N ILE A 79 0.10 19.63 3.28
CA ILE A 79 1.10 19.08 4.20
C ILE A 79 0.54 17.86 4.94
N CYS A 80 -0.72 17.88 5.34
CA CYS A 80 -1.36 16.73 5.98
C CYS A 80 -1.39 15.48 5.11
N THR A 81 -1.34 15.59 3.77
CA THR A 81 -1.28 14.42 2.88
C THR A 81 0.08 13.71 2.92
N GLN A 82 1.13 14.37 3.46
CA GLN A 82 2.48 13.79 3.56
C GLN A 82 2.69 13.05 4.88
N VAL A 83 1.92 13.39 5.93
CA VAL A 83 2.03 12.77 7.26
C VAL A 83 1.84 11.25 7.21
N PRO A 84 0.87 10.67 6.47
CA PRO A 84 0.68 9.22 6.41
C PRO A 84 1.93 8.46 5.94
N SER A 85 2.73 9.03 5.02
CA SER A 85 3.98 8.40 4.57
C SER A 85 4.97 8.22 5.72
N LEU A 86 5.11 9.24 6.58
CA LEU A 86 5.95 9.14 7.77
C LEU A 86 5.38 8.15 8.80
N VAL A 87 4.04 8.10 8.94
CA VAL A 87 3.38 7.13 9.83
C VAL A 87 3.65 5.70 9.34
N PHE A 88 3.48 5.42 8.05
CA PHE A 88 3.72 4.09 7.48
C PHE A 88 5.16 3.63 7.66
N LEU A 89 6.13 4.50 7.40
CA LEU A 89 7.55 4.17 7.57
C LEU A 89 7.91 3.99 9.06
N SER A 90 7.38 4.85 9.94
CA SER A 90 7.64 4.79 11.38
C SER A 90 7.04 3.53 12.03
N GLN A 91 5.78 3.22 11.72
CA GLN A 91 5.10 2.04 12.28
C GLN A 91 5.75 0.73 11.82
N ASN A 92 6.34 0.72 10.62
CA ASN A 92 6.98 -0.45 10.01
C ASN A 92 8.51 -0.36 10.04
N ARG A 93 9.10 0.45 10.93
CA ARG A 93 10.55 0.66 10.97
C ARG A 93 11.35 -0.64 11.03
N LYS A 94 10.94 -1.58 11.88
CA LYS A 94 11.60 -2.89 12.03
C LYS A 94 11.52 -3.74 10.76
N TYR A 95 10.40 -3.69 10.05
CA TYR A 95 10.24 -4.40 8.77
C TYR A 95 11.30 -3.92 7.76
N PHE A 96 11.49 -2.60 7.68
CA PHE A 96 12.49 -1.97 6.81
C PHE A 96 13.94 -2.08 7.29
N GLU A 97 14.21 -2.75 8.42
CA GLU A 97 15.58 -3.15 8.78
C GLU A 97 16.04 -4.34 7.92
N GLU A 98 15.11 -5.16 7.42
CA GLU A 98 15.37 -6.38 6.64
C GLU A 98 14.78 -6.32 5.22
N HIS A 99 13.99 -5.29 4.91
CA HIS A 99 13.27 -5.11 3.65
C HIS A 99 13.49 -3.73 3.01
N THR A 100 13.22 -3.64 1.71
CA THR A 100 13.41 -2.45 0.88
C THR A 100 12.23 -2.26 -0.06
N LEU A 101 11.97 -1.04 -0.53
CA LEU A 101 10.93 -0.80 -1.54
C LEU A 101 11.27 -1.39 -2.93
N GLY A 102 12.46 -1.99 -3.10
CA GLY A 102 12.81 -2.82 -4.25
C GLY A 102 12.70 -2.11 -5.60
N ASP A 103 12.04 -2.79 -6.53
CA ASP A 103 11.77 -2.37 -7.90
C ASP A 103 10.57 -1.41 -8.05
N VAL A 104 9.95 -1.00 -6.94
CA VAL A 104 8.81 -0.08 -6.97
C VAL A 104 9.26 1.29 -7.51
N PRO A 105 8.65 1.81 -8.59
CA PRO A 105 9.00 3.12 -9.13
C PRO A 105 8.83 4.25 -8.10
N HIS A 106 9.71 5.25 -8.16
CA HIS A 106 9.75 6.36 -7.20
C HIS A 106 8.39 7.03 -6.94
N LYS A 107 7.54 7.20 -7.98
CA LYS A 107 6.19 7.78 -7.84
C LYS A 107 5.28 7.00 -6.88
N PHE A 108 5.46 5.68 -6.75
CA PHE A 108 4.72 4.84 -5.81
C PHE A 108 5.36 4.84 -4.42
N GLN A 109 6.69 4.92 -4.35
CA GLN A 109 7.42 5.11 -3.08
C GLN A 109 6.97 6.42 -2.39
N MET A 110 6.84 7.51 -3.15
CA MET A 110 6.31 8.79 -2.66
C MET A 110 4.86 8.68 -2.14
N ARG A 111 4.10 7.68 -2.61
CA ARG A 111 2.71 7.42 -2.21
C ARG A 111 2.58 6.38 -1.10
N CYS A 112 3.67 5.98 -0.43
CA CYS A 112 3.63 4.95 0.63
C CYS A 112 2.70 5.29 1.80
N GLY A 113 2.33 6.55 2.00
CA GLY A 113 1.27 6.94 2.94
C GLY A 113 -0.11 6.38 2.63
N GLN A 114 -0.37 5.91 1.41
CA GLN A 114 -1.59 5.16 1.09
C GLN A 114 -1.58 3.75 1.72
N LEU A 115 -0.42 3.26 2.13
CA LEU A 115 -0.26 1.94 2.75
C LEU A 115 -0.42 1.98 4.28
N THR A 116 -0.64 3.14 4.88
CA THR A 116 -0.66 3.31 6.34
C THR A 116 -1.68 2.41 7.04
N ASN A 117 -2.88 2.28 6.47
CA ASN A 117 -3.98 1.51 7.05
C ASN A 117 -3.88 0.02 6.71
N SER A 118 -2.69 -0.56 6.85
CA SER A 118 -2.45 -1.99 6.59
C SER A 118 -2.22 -2.77 7.87
N GLN A 119 -2.69 -4.02 7.89
CA GLN A 119 -2.25 -5.01 8.86
C GLN A 119 -0.95 -5.67 8.38
N TYR A 120 0.06 -5.64 9.23
CA TYR A 120 1.27 -6.43 9.03
C TYR A 120 1.06 -7.88 9.49
N VAL A 121 1.28 -8.83 8.58
CA VAL A 121 1.09 -10.27 8.79
C VAL A 121 2.43 -10.97 8.65
N LYS A 122 2.88 -11.64 9.73
CA LYS A 122 4.16 -12.37 9.78
C LYS A 122 3.95 -13.86 10.02
N GLY A 123 4.68 -14.67 9.26
CA GLY A 123 4.67 -16.14 9.26
C GLY A 123 4.00 -16.72 8.02
N VAL A 124 4.72 -17.60 7.31
CA VAL A 124 4.30 -18.24 6.04
C VAL A 124 2.87 -18.81 6.10
N SER A 125 2.51 -19.54 7.17
CA SER A 125 1.17 -20.13 7.29
C SER A 125 0.06 -19.08 7.32
N LYS A 126 0.26 -17.98 8.07
CA LYS A 126 -0.71 -16.88 8.13
C LYS A 126 -0.78 -16.13 6.81
N VAL A 127 0.38 -15.97 6.15
CA VAL A 127 0.46 -15.35 4.83
C VAL A 127 -0.36 -16.13 3.80
N LEU A 128 -0.11 -17.43 3.69
CA LEU A 128 -0.83 -18.29 2.75
C LEU A 128 -2.33 -18.39 3.08
N GLU A 129 -2.71 -18.34 4.36
CA GLU A 129 -4.12 -18.30 4.77
C GLU A 129 -4.81 -17.01 4.30
N GLN A 130 -4.22 -15.84 4.58
CA GLN A 130 -4.77 -14.56 4.16
C GLN A 130 -4.88 -14.48 2.63
N TRP A 131 -3.86 -14.94 1.92
CA TRP A 131 -3.86 -15.00 0.45
C TRP A 131 -5.01 -15.87 -0.10
N LYS A 132 -5.27 -17.03 0.51
CA LYS A 132 -6.43 -17.88 0.16
C LYS A 132 -7.75 -17.16 0.40
N GLN A 133 -7.86 -16.31 1.43
CA GLN A 133 -9.07 -15.52 1.68
C GLN A 133 -9.28 -14.45 0.61
N ILE A 134 -8.22 -13.77 0.16
CA ILE A 134 -8.32 -12.80 -0.96
C ILE A 134 -8.92 -13.49 -2.20
N TYR A 135 -8.45 -14.69 -2.55
CA TYR A 135 -9.08 -15.45 -3.64
C TYR A 135 -10.54 -15.77 -3.35
N LYS A 136 -10.84 -16.28 -2.15
CA LYS A 136 -12.20 -16.69 -1.77
C LYS A 136 -13.19 -15.53 -1.89
N ASN A 137 -12.80 -14.33 -1.49
CA ASN A 137 -13.64 -13.15 -1.39
C ASN A 137 -13.84 -12.39 -2.72
N SER A 138 -13.10 -12.75 -3.77
CA SER A 138 -13.24 -12.13 -5.11
C SER A 138 -14.58 -12.43 -5.78
N ASP A 139 -15.22 -11.41 -6.35
CA ASP A 139 -16.47 -11.53 -7.12
C ASP A 139 -16.32 -11.06 -8.57
N GLU A 140 -15.28 -10.28 -8.89
CA GLU A 140 -15.10 -9.74 -10.24
C GLU A 140 -13.76 -10.16 -10.84
N TYR A 141 -12.66 -9.91 -10.12
CA TYR A 141 -11.32 -10.17 -10.62
C TYR A 141 -10.34 -10.59 -9.52
N ILE A 142 -9.24 -11.20 -9.95
CA ILE A 142 -8.03 -11.41 -9.17
C ILE A 142 -6.85 -10.93 -10.02
N TYR A 143 -6.00 -10.10 -9.44
CA TYR A 143 -4.78 -9.59 -10.04
C TYR A 143 -3.56 -9.98 -9.22
N GLU A 144 -2.49 -10.39 -9.89
CA GLU A 144 -1.26 -10.87 -9.25
C GLU A 144 0.01 -10.34 -9.94
N ILE A 145 1.00 -9.96 -9.15
CA ILE A 145 2.40 -9.78 -9.56
C ILE A 145 3.24 -10.70 -8.70
N LEU A 146 3.93 -11.68 -9.32
CA LEU A 146 4.63 -12.74 -8.60
C LEU A 146 6.02 -13.06 -9.16
N SER A 147 6.94 -13.37 -8.25
CA SER A 147 8.24 -14.00 -8.55
C SER A 147 8.34 -15.43 -8.04
N GLU A 148 7.42 -15.87 -7.18
CA GLU A 148 7.30 -17.26 -6.74
C GLU A 148 5.82 -17.67 -6.67
N VAL A 149 5.52 -18.93 -7.02
CA VAL A 149 4.15 -19.47 -6.99
C VAL A 149 4.05 -20.59 -5.94
N PRO A 150 3.37 -20.37 -4.81
CA PRO A 150 3.06 -21.45 -3.88
C PRO A 150 2.08 -22.47 -4.48
N LEU A 151 2.44 -23.76 -4.45
CA LEU A 151 1.63 -24.84 -5.04
C LEU A 151 0.19 -24.87 -4.49
N ASP A 152 0.06 -24.65 -3.17
CA ASP A 152 -1.20 -24.69 -2.43
C ASP A 152 -2.19 -23.57 -2.80
N LEU A 153 -1.75 -22.56 -3.54
CA LEU A 153 -2.58 -21.44 -3.98
C LEU A 153 -3.22 -21.67 -5.35
N ILE A 154 -2.70 -22.64 -6.13
CA ILE A 154 -3.16 -22.88 -7.51
C ILE A 154 -4.61 -23.37 -7.55
N GLU A 155 -4.96 -24.39 -6.79
CA GLU A 155 -6.32 -24.96 -6.84
C GLU A 155 -7.41 -23.98 -6.33
N PRO A 156 -7.24 -23.30 -5.19
CA PRO A 156 -8.18 -22.27 -4.74
C PRO A 156 -8.42 -21.17 -5.77
N LEU A 157 -7.35 -20.68 -6.42
CA LEU A 157 -7.43 -19.67 -7.48
C LEU A 157 -8.24 -20.18 -8.68
N VAL A 158 -7.87 -21.35 -9.24
CA VAL A 158 -8.54 -21.89 -10.42
C VAL A 158 -10.02 -22.18 -10.15
N LYS A 159 -10.39 -22.58 -8.93
CA LYS A 159 -11.80 -22.74 -8.52
C LYS A 159 -12.59 -21.45 -8.64
N LYS A 160 -11.99 -20.29 -8.37
CA LYS A 160 -12.65 -18.97 -8.53
C LYS A 160 -12.77 -18.60 -10.00
N VAL A 161 -11.72 -18.77 -10.79
CA VAL A 161 -11.77 -18.50 -12.24
C VAL A 161 -12.84 -19.35 -12.94
N LYS A 162 -13.02 -20.61 -12.54
CA LYS A 162 -14.11 -21.47 -13.05
C LYS A 162 -15.52 -20.92 -12.80
N LYS A 163 -15.70 -20.04 -11.82
CA LYS A 163 -16.96 -19.35 -11.53
C LYS A 163 -17.15 -18.07 -12.36
N GLY A 164 -16.21 -17.75 -13.25
CA GLY A 164 -16.28 -16.59 -14.13
C GLY A 164 -15.42 -15.39 -13.71
N ILE A 165 -14.70 -15.50 -12.58
CA ILE A 165 -13.79 -14.46 -12.09
C ILE A 165 -12.64 -14.27 -13.09
N LYS A 166 -12.33 -13.02 -13.44
CA LYS A 166 -11.19 -12.70 -14.32
C LYS A 166 -9.89 -12.83 -13.54
N PHE A 167 -8.88 -13.42 -14.16
CA PHE A 167 -7.57 -13.56 -13.56
C PHE A 167 -6.49 -13.00 -14.47
N ASN A 168 -5.79 -11.97 -14.01
CA ASN A 168 -4.69 -11.35 -14.75
C ASN A 168 -3.44 -11.37 -13.89
N TYR A 169 -2.33 -11.86 -14.43
CA TYR A 169 -1.10 -11.91 -13.65
C TYR A 169 0.15 -11.56 -14.45
N VAL A 170 1.10 -10.93 -13.75
CA VAL A 170 2.45 -10.64 -14.24
C VAL A 170 3.42 -11.52 -13.45
N PHE A 171 4.23 -12.32 -14.15
CA PHE A 171 5.32 -13.06 -13.53
C PHE A 171 6.67 -12.40 -13.81
N SER A 172 7.61 -12.55 -12.88
CA SER A 172 9.02 -12.44 -13.23
C SER A 172 9.35 -13.43 -14.34
N GLU A 173 10.21 -13.03 -15.29
CA GLU A 173 10.81 -13.97 -16.24
C GLU A 173 11.56 -15.09 -15.52
N SER A 174 12.13 -14.82 -14.34
CA SER A 174 12.83 -15.80 -13.51
C SER A 174 11.95 -16.49 -12.48
N ALA A 175 10.61 -16.37 -12.58
CA ALA A 175 9.71 -16.82 -11.53
C ALA A 175 9.89 -18.32 -11.20
N VAL A 176 9.95 -18.61 -9.90
CA VAL A 176 10.06 -19.97 -9.36
C VAL A 176 8.68 -20.57 -9.26
N VAL A 177 8.50 -21.73 -9.88
CA VAL A 177 7.24 -22.46 -9.91
C VAL A 177 7.42 -23.88 -9.35
N PRO A 178 6.41 -24.45 -8.70
CA PRO A 178 6.57 -25.71 -8.00
C PRO A 178 6.55 -26.88 -8.99
N LYS A 179 7.29 -27.93 -8.61
CA LYS A 179 7.30 -29.18 -9.36
C LYS A 179 5.89 -29.74 -9.57
N GLY A 180 5.60 -30.13 -10.80
CA GLY A 180 4.29 -30.67 -11.17
C GLY A 180 3.19 -29.63 -11.39
N ARG A 181 3.47 -28.31 -11.29
CA ARG A 181 2.53 -27.23 -11.64
C ARG A 181 1.86 -27.47 -12.99
N LYS A 182 2.64 -27.83 -14.02
CA LYS A 182 2.11 -28.02 -15.38
C LYS A 182 1.05 -29.14 -15.45
N ALA A 183 1.29 -30.24 -14.76
CA ALA A 183 0.34 -31.36 -14.68
C ALA A 183 -0.92 -30.96 -13.90
N LEU A 184 -0.75 -30.24 -12.79
CA LEU A 184 -1.86 -29.71 -11.99
C LEU A 184 -2.73 -28.73 -12.81
N LEU A 185 -2.12 -27.76 -13.49
CA LEU A 185 -2.83 -26.81 -14.35
C LEU A 185 -3.61 -27.50 -15.46
N LYS A 186 -3.03 -28.53 -16.09
CA LYS A 186 -3.73 -29.34 -17.10
C LYS A 186 -4.93 -30.07 -16.47
N LYS A 187 -4.76 -30.73 -15.33
CA LYS A 187 -5.83 -31.43 -14.61
C LYS A 187 -6.96 -30.48 -14.21
N LEU A 188 -6.64 -29.27 -13.81
CA LEU A 188 -7.62 -28.27 -13.40
C LEU A 188 -8.31 -27.58 -14.57
N GLY A 189 -7.90 -27.82 -15.82
CA GLY A 189 -8.47 -27.17 -17.01
C GLY A 189 -8.10 -25.69 -17.12
N PHE A 190 -6.87 -25.34 -16.76
CA PHE A 190 -6.40 -23.95 -16.77
C PHE A 190 -6.33 -23.37 -18.20
N TYR A 191 -5.90 -24.18 -19.16
CA TYR A 191 -5.69 -23.73 -20.53
C TYR A 191 -7.01 -23.43 -21.25
N GLU A 192 -8.09 -24.17 -20.98
CA GLU A 192 -9.42 -23.84 -21.53
C GLU A 192 -9.98 -22.54 -20.94
N LEU A 193 -9.63 -22.21 -19.69
CA LEU A 193 -10.01 -20.92 -19.07
C LEU A 193 -9.25 -19.75 -19.73
N MET A 194 -7.99 -19.97 -20.13
CA MET A 194 -7.25 -18.99 -20.93
C MET A 194 -7.88 -18.79 -22.31
N GLU A 195 -8.26 -19.86 -23.02
CA GLU A 195 -8.91 -19.77 -24.34
C GLU A 195 -10.25 -19.01 -24.26
N LYS A 196 -10.96 -19.12 -23.14
CA LYS A 196 -12.19 -18.35 -22.86
C LYS A 196 -11.95 -16.89 -22.48
N GLY A 197 -10.69 -16.44 -22.42
CA GLY A 197 -10.31 -15.10 -22.00
C GLY A 197 -10.62 -14.81 -20.53
N LEU A 198 -10.72 -15.84 -19.68
CA LEU A 198 -10.86 -15.66 -18.23
C LEU A 198 -9.50 -15.50 -17.55
N ILE A 199 -8.42 -15.94 -18.22
CA ILE A 199 -7.05 -15.84 -17.72
C ILE A 199 -6.19 -15.13 -18.76
N GLU A 200 -5.54 -14.05 -18.35
CA GLU A 200 -4.52 -13.38 -19.14
C GLU A 200 -3.22 -13.31 -18.34
N ARG A 201 -2.10 -13.35 -19.05
CA ARG A 201 -0.79 -13.47 -18.41
C ARG A 201 0.27 -12.68 -19.16
N LYS A 202 1.14 -12.05 -18.39
CA LYS A 202 2.29 -11.29 -18.88
C LYS A 202 3.54 -11.62 -18.08
N MET A 203 4.68 -11.15 -18.57
CA MET A 203 5.95 -11.26 -17.86
C MET A 203 6.72 -9.95 -17.85
N GLU A 204 7.44 -9.71 -16.75
CA GLU A 204 8.39 -8.63 -16.59
C GLU A 204 9.77 -9.21 -16.26
N LYS A 205 10.85 -8.53 -16.67
CA LYS A 205 12.23 -9.06 -16.53
C LYS A 205 12.59 -9.41 -15.09
N ASN A 206 12.17 -8.56 -14.15
CA ASN A 206 12.41 -8.73 -12.74
C ASN A 206 11.15 -8.29 -12.00
N VAL A 207 10.76 -9.07 -10.99
CA VAL A 207 9.69 -8.73 -10.06
C VAL A 207 10.24 -9.03 -8.67
N GLN A 208 10.31 -8.00 -7.84
CA GLN A 208 10.73 -8.13 -6.44
C GLN A 208 9.56 -7.91 -5.49
N THR A 209 8.68 -6.98 -5.86
CA THR A 209 7.49 -6.64 -5.07
C THR A 209 6.31 -7.50 -5.49
N VAL A 210 5.75 -8.24 -4.54
CA VAL A 210 4.56 -9.07 -4.76
C VAL A 210 3.31 -8.29 -4.46
N VAL A 211 2.33 -8.37 -5.36
CA VAL A 211 0.99 -7.81 -5.16
C VAL A 211 -0.05 -8.84 -5.51
N VAL A 212 -1.08 -8.95 -4.67
CA VAL A 212 -2.25 -9.79 -4.90
C VAL A 212 -3.47 -8.98 -4.52
N LEU A 213 -4.45 -8.85 -5.40
CA LEU A 213 -5.66 -8.11 -5.09
C LEU A 213 -6.89 -8.66 -5.81
N ASN A 214 -8.05 -8.40 -5.23
CA ASN A 214 -9.35 -8.53 -5.88
C ASN A 214 -10.04 -7.15 -5.92
N GLU A 215 -11.34 -7.07 -6.12
CA GLU A 215 -12.10 -5.80 -6.14
C GLU A 215 -12.33 -5.16 -4.76
N LYS A 216 -12.01 -5.85 -3.67
CA LYS A 216 -12.33 -5.44 -2.27
C LYS A 216 -11.10 -5.23 -1.40
N GLU A 217 -10.06 -6.02 -1.62
CA GLU A 217 -8.92 -6.12 -0.71
C GLU A 217 -7.63 -6.44 -1.49
N ALA A 218 -6.49 -6.13 -0.87
CA ALA A 218 -5.18 -6.35 -1.46
C ALA A 218 -4.15 -6.76 -0.40
N CYS A 219 -3.10 -7.42 -0.86
CA CYS A 219 -1.86 -7.55 -0.12
C CYS A 219 -0.63 -7.19 -0.96
N LEU A 220 0.42 -6.82 -0.24
CA LEU A 220 1.68 -6.31 -0.76
C LEU A 220 2.83 -6.92 0.06
N MET A 221 3.87 -7.40 -0.61
CA MET A 221 5.09 -7.89 0.00
C MET A 221 6.26 -7.19 -0.68
N PHE A 222 7.05 -6.47 0.12
CA PHE A 222 8.29 -5.89 -0.39
C PHE A 222 9.41 -6.92 -0.29
N PRO A 223 10.44 -6.81 -1.13
CA PRO A 223 11.57 -7.74 -1.08
C PRO A 223 12.47 -7.50 0.14
N THR A 224 13.26 -8.52 0.46
CA THR A 224 14.37 -8.41 1.41
C THR A 224 15.47 -7.48 0.88
N LEU A 225 16.45 -7.16 1.72
CA LEU A 225 17.64 -6.39 1.31
C LEU A 225 18.41 -7.01 0.12
N ASP A 226 18.30 -8.33 -0.08
CA ASP A 226 18.92 -9.04 -1.20
C ASP A 226 18.11 -8.95 -2.50
N GLY A 227 16.93 -8.33 -2.46
CA GLY A 227 16.03 -8.17 -3.61
C GLY A 227 15.17 -9.40 -3.90
N GLU A 228 15.14 -10.37 -2.98
CA GLU A 228 14.34 -11.59 -3.07
C GLU A 228 12.94 -11.35 -2.48
N SER A 229 11.93 -11.96 -3.08
CA SER A 229 10.55 -11.89 -2.56
C SER A 229 10.43 -12.64 -1.24
N ASP A 230 9.81 -12.03 -0.23
CA ASP A 230 9.54 -12.67 1.06
C ASP A 230 8.07 -13.06 1.20
N ILE A 231 7.77 -14.36 1.05
CA ILE A 231 6.42 -14.91 1.25
C ILE A 231 6.09 -15.17 2.74
N SER A 232 6.99 -14.83 3.66
CA SER A 232 6.79 -14.98 5.09
C SER A 232 6.16 -13.75 5.73
N GLU A 233 6.16 -12.61 5.04
CA GLU A 233 5.69 -11.33 5.56
C GLU A 233 4.89 -10.54 4.51
N MET A 234 3.73 -10.00 4.89
CA MET A 234 2.95 -9.13 4.01
C MET A 234 2.30 -7.97 4.74
N PHE A 235 1.94 -6.95 3.97
CA PHE A 235 0.92 -5.97 4.32
C PHE A 235 -0.40 -6.34 3.67
N TYR A 236 -1.47 -6.38 4.46
CA TYR A 236 -2.82 -6.67 4.00
C TYR A 236 -3.75 -5.52 4.36
N SER A 237 -4.70 -5.17 3.48
CA SER A 237 -5.75 -4.21 3.80
C SER A 237 -6.96 -4.31 2.86
N ASP A 238 -8.12 -3.89 3.36
CA ASP A 238 -9.34 -3.54 2.61
C ASP A 238 -9.56 -2.01 2.56
N ASP A 239 -8.59 -1.22 3.01
CA ASP A 239 -8.63 0.24 2.92
C ASP A 239 -8.60 0.69 1.44
N PRO A 240 -9.50 1.60 1.00
CA PRO A 240 -9.56 2.05 -0.38
C PRO A 240 -8.27 2.68 -0.91
N MET A 241 -7.50 3.39 -0.08
CA MET A 241 -6.25 4.02 -0.51
C MET A 241 -5.16 2.97 -0.68
N PHE A 242 -5.09 1.99 0.22
CA PHE A 242 -4.17 0.85 0.09
C PHE A 242 -4.47 0.06 -1.19
N HIS A 243 -5.75 -0.22 -1.42
CA HIS A 243 -6.22 -0.91 -2.62
C HIS A 243 -5.88 -0.15 -3.89
N GLU A 244 -6.15 1.16 -3.94
CA GLU A 244 -5.82 2.03 -5.08
C GLU A 244 -4.32 2.01 -5.37
N TRP A 245 -3.46 2.08 -4.35
CA TRP A 245 -2.01 1.98 -4.52
C TRP A 245 -1.62 0.66 -5.20
N CYS A 246 -2.16 -0.47 -4.72
CA CYS A 246 -1.87 -1.81 -5.25
C CYS A 246 -2.38 -1.97 -6.69
N LEU A 247 -3.59 -1.47 -6.97
CA LEU A 247 -4.20 -1.53 -8.30
C LEU A 247 -3.45 -0.66 -9.31
N ASP A 248 -3.04 0.54 -8.93
CA ASP A 248 -2.25 1.42 -9.79
C ASP A 248 -0.87 0.82 -10.08
N TYR A 249 -0.22 0.22 -9.07
CA TYR A 249 1.04 -0.49 -9.26
C TYR A 249 0.86 -1.69 -10.19
N PHE A 250 -0.17 -2.51 -9.96
CA PHE A 250 -0.52 -3.62 -10.85
C PHE A 250 -0.71 -3.16 -12.30
N ARG A 251 -1.50 -2.11 -12.53
CA ARG A 251 -1.75 -1.59 -13.87
C ARG A 251 -0.47 -1.06 -14.52
N TYR A 252 0.36 -0.36 -13.75
CA TYR A 252 1.65 0.12 -14.24
C TYR A 252 2.52 -1.04 -14.74
N SER A 253 2.70 -2.08 -13.92
CA SER A 253 3.46 -3.28 -14.32
C SER A 253 2.78 -4.00 -15.48
N TRP A 254 1.45 -4.20 -15.44
CA TRP A 254 0.70 -4.88 -16.49
C TRP A 254 0.86 -4.23 -17.86
N TYR A 255 0.75 -2.90 -17.95
CA TYR A 255 0.90 -2.20 -19.23
C TYR A 255 2.36 -2.04 -19.65
N GLY A 256 3.30 -2.10 -18.71
CA GLY A 256 4.75 -2.15 -18.98
C GLY A 256 5.31 -3.54 -19.31
N SER A 257 4.53 -4.60 -19.07
CA SER A 257 4.97 -5.99 -19.21
C SER A 257 4.85 -6.54 -20.63
N ASP A 258 5.71 -7.52 -20.91
CA ASP A 258 5.81 -8.23 -22.19
C ASP A 258 4.92 -9.48 -22.25
N VAL A 259 4.88 -10.08 -23.44
CA VAL A 259 4.21 -11.37 -23.69
C VAL A 259 4.81 -12.46 -22.82
N PHE A 260 3.95 -13.21 -22.13
CA PHE A 260 4.34 -14.33 -21.28
C PHE A 260 5.03 -15.45 -22.08
N ARG A 261 6.12 -16.01 -21.53
CA ARG A 261 6.89 -17.12 -22.12
C ARG A 261 7.13 -18.23 -21.10
N GLU A 262 6.39 -19.33 -21.22
CA GLU A 262 6.47 -20.47 -20.28
C GLU A 262 7.89 -21.03 -20.12
N SER A 263 8.71 -20.98 -21.18
CA SER A 263 10.09 -21.49 -21.18
C SER A 263 11.07 -20.72 -20.28
N LYS A 264 10.69 -19.54 -19.77
CA LYS A 264 11.55 -18.74 -18.88
C LYS A 264 11.42 -19.13 -17.40
N LEU A 265 10.31 -19.77 -17.02
CA LEU A 265 10.05 -20.18 -15.64
C LEU A 265 11.10 -21.18 -15.11
N LYS A 266 11.37 -21.13 -13.81
CA LYS A 266 12.28 -22.04 -13.11
C LYS A 266 11.47 -23.02 -12.25
N GLU A 267 11.75 -24.32 -12.37
CA GLU A 267 11.11 -25.42 -11.61
C GLU A 267 12.07 -26.04 -10.57
#